data_AF-A0A2G5UM40-F1
#
_entry.id   AF-A0A2G5UM40-F1
#
_cell.length_a   1.000
_cell.length_b   1.000
_cell.length_c   1.000
_cell.angle_alpha   90.00
_cell.angle_beta   90.00
_cell.angle_gamma   90.00
#
_symmetry.space_group_name_H-M   'P 1'
#
loop_
_entity.id
_entity.type
_entity.pdbx_description
1 polymer ?
#
loop_
_entity_poly.entity_id
_entity_poly.type
_entity_poly.pdbx_seq_one_letter_code
_entity_poly.pdbx_strand_id
1 'polypeptide(L)'
;MAVNKDLESGGRRSTSSGTRFQVIDKHSISEPDQKIIMQQMFRFRKRIHHGRIDVFWLREAGGLTMLVPYLLTHAGSFLEGAHIRVFTKTDGKDNKKINEEQKSMAAILRKFHIDSSDLHILPEFAKPPCKKTYDDFREKIEPYRAETNAKEKIEGTFDNDQLFNLREKTRSFLRASELIREHSSDADLIICTLPSARADIPPPIYMGWIDMLSKQVPPTCLVRGNQVSMSALNLKFP
;
A
#
# COMPACT_ATOMS: atom_id res chain seq x y z
N MET A 1 -30.75 22.33 -59.83
CA MET A 1 -29.77 21.68 -58.94
C MET A 1 -28.79 22.78 -58.53
N ALA A 2 -29.09 23.52 -57.47
CA ALA A 2 -28.94 23.21 -56.03
C ALA A 2 -27.63 23.86 -55.49
N VAL A 3 -27.74 25.09 -54.97
CA VAL A 3 -27.56 25.52 -53.54
C VAL A 3 -26.08 25.74 -53.17
N ASN A 4 -25.57 26.99 -53.21
CA ASN A 4 -25.39 28.00 -52.12
C ASN A 4 -24.45 27.54 -50.99
N LYS A 5 -23.23 28.11 -50.87
CA LYS A 5 -22.81 29.40 -50.25
C LYS A 5 -22.32 29.18 -48.81
N ASP A 6 -21.00 29.07 -48.64
CA ASP A 6 -20.34 29.19 -47.35
C ASP A 6 -19.70 30.58 -47.23
N LEU A 7 -20.16 31.35 -46.25
CA LEU A 7 -19.50 32.54 -45.73
C LEU A 7 -19.23 32.33 -44.24
N GLU A 8 -18.09 32.86 -43.83
CA GLU A 8 -17.41 32.80 -42.55
C GLU A 8 -18.26 33.11 -41.30
N SER A 9 -17.93 32.51 -40.16
CA SER A 9 -17.23 33.21 -39.05
C SER A 9 -17.38 32.52 -37.68
N GLY A 10 -16.28 32.51 -36.92
CA GLY A 10 -16.30 32.78 -35.47
C GLY A 10 -16.70 31.66 -34.49
N GLY A 11 -15.73 30.88 -34.02
CA GLY A 11 -15.87 30.03 -32.83
C GLY A 11 -14.69 30.21 -31.86
N ARG A 12 -14.92 30.94 -30.76
CA ARG A 12 -13.96 31.30 -29.71
C ARG A 12 -13.30 30.09 -29.04
N ARG A 13 -11.97 30.15 -28.84
CA ARG A 13 -11.23 29.25 -27.93
C ARG A 13 -11.59 29.59 -26.47
N SER A 14 -12.18 28.64 -25.75
CA SER A 14 -12.26 28.69 -24.29
C SER A 14 -11.07 27.94 -23.69
N THR A 15 -10.15 28.70 -23.12
CA THR A 15 -9.17 28.19 -22.14
C THR A 15 -9.89 28.02 -20.80
N SER A 16 -10.02 26.79 -20.31
CA SER A 16 -10.21 26.56 -18.88
C SER A 16 -9.28 25.47 -18.38
N SER A 17 -8.43 25.88 -17.44
CA SER A 17 -7.66 24.99 -16.60
C SER A 17 -8.61 24.19 -15.71
N GLY A 18 -8.25 22.93 -15.48
CA GLY A 18 -9.00 22.07 -14.60
C GLY A 18 -8.50 20.65 -14.71
N THR A 19 -7.52 20.29 -13.90
CA THR A 19 -7.23 18.91 -13.50
C THR A 19 -8.43 18.36 -12.72
N ARG A 20 -9.55 18.14 -13.44
CA ARG A 20 -10.71 17.40 -12.95
C ARG A 20 -10.55 16.02 -13.53
N PHE A 21 -10.42 15.01 -12.65
CA PHE A 21 -10.41 13.60 -13.05
C PHE A 21 -11.53 13.36 -14.06
N GLN A 22 -11.18 13.10 -15.32
CA GLN A 22 -12.15 12.79 -16.35
C GLN A 22 -12.73 11.42 -16.01
N VAL A 23 -14.01 11.41 -15.66
CA VAL A 23 -14.78 10.18 -15.51
C VAL A 23 -15.05 9.68 -16.93
N ILE A 24 -14.45 8.56 -17.31
CA ILE A 24 -14.68 7.92 -18.60
C ILE A 24 -16.17 7.56 -18.70
N ASP A 25 -16.80 7.93 -19.80
CA ASP A 25 -18.22 7.74 -20.02
C ASP A 25 -18.57 6.25 -20.19
N LYS A 26 -19.70 5.81 -19.62
CA LYS A 26 -20.09 4.38 -19.60
C LYS A 26 -20.37 3.81 -21.00
N HIS A 27 -20.57 4.67 -21.99
CA HIS A 27 -20.97 4.28 -23.35
C HIS A 27 -19.78 4.10 -24.32
N SER A 28 -18.54 4.36 -23.89
CA SER A 28 -17.34 4.24 -24.73
C SER A 28 -16.65 2.87 -24.67
N ILE A 29 -17.31 1.85 -24.13
CA ILE A 29 -16.70 0.59 -23.73
C ILE A 29 -16.63 -0.39 -24.90
N SER A 30 -15.46 -0.55 -25.53
CA SER A 30 -15.22 -1.60 -26.53
C SER A 30 -14.21 -2.66 -26.09
N GLU A 31 -13.35 -2.41 -25.10
CA GLU A 31 -12.23 -3.31 -24.75
C GLU A 31 -12.38 -4.00 -23.38
N PRO A 32 -11.98 -5.29 -23.24
CA PRO A 32 -12.03 -6.04 -21.98
C PRO A 32 -11.25 -5.38 -20.83
N ASP A 33 -10.10 -4.79 -21.15
CA ASP A 33 -9.22 -4.14 -20.18
C ASP A 33 -9.84 -2.88 -19.58
N GLN A 34 -10.60 -2.12 -20.38
CA GLN A 34 -11.32 -0.94 -19.91
C GLN A 34 -12.43 -1.29 -18.93
N LYS A 35 -13.10 -2.44 -19.11
CA LYS A 35 -14.12 -2.93 -18.15
C LYS A 35 -13.49 -3.27 -16.81
N ILE A 36 -12.35 -3.94 -16.81
CA ILE A 36 -11.61 -4.29 -15.58
C ILE A 36 -11.17 -3.02 -14.87
N ILE A 37 -10.61 -2.05 -15.59
CA ILE A 37 -10.19 -0.75 -15.03
C ILE A 37 -11.39 -0.03 -14.41
N MET A 38 -12.51 0.08 -15.12
CA MET A 38 -13.72 0.70 -14.57
C MET A 38 -14.25 -0.02 -13.33
N GLN A 39 -14.27 -1.36 -13.34
CA GLN A 39 -14.69 -2.14 -12.17
C GLN A 39 -13.81 -1.85 -10.95
N GLN A 40 -12.48 -1.76 -11.13
CA GLN A 40 -11.56 -1.39 -10.04
C GLN A 40 -11.78 0.06 -9.58
N MET A 41 -11.94 1.01 -10.51
CA MET A 41 -12.20 2.43 -10.19
C MET A 41 -13.50 2.64 -9.40
N PHE A 42 -14.52 1.83 -9.69
CA PHE A 42 -15.83 1.94 -9.04
C PHE A 42 -16.04 0.93 -7.89
N ARG A 43 -15.05 0.08 -7.58
CA ARG A 43 -15.14 -1.00 -6.59
C ARG A 43 -15.71 -0.52 -5.25
N PHE A 44 -15.19 0.58 -4.73
CA PHE A 44 -15.57 1.14 -3.43
C PHE A 44 -16.70 2.17 -3.48
N ARG A 45 -17.33 2.38 -4.65
CA ARG A 45 -18.55 3.22 -4.75
C ARG A 45 -19.82 2.49 -4.32
N LYS A 46 -19.74 1.17 -4.19
CA LYS A 46 -20.81 0.33 -3.65
C LYS A 46 -20.29 -0.36 -2.39
N ARG A 47 -21.22 -0.72 -1.51
CA ARG A 47 -20.91 -1.56 -0.36
C ARG A 47 -20.44 -2.93 -0.82
N ILE A 48 -19.33 -3.38 -0.25
CA ILE A 48 -18.81 -4.74 -0.37
C ILE A 48 -19.38 -5.54 0.80
N HIS A 49 -20.21 -6.53 0.50
CA HIS A 49 -20.78 -7.40 1.51
C HIS A 49 -19.77 -8.47 1.92
N HIS A 50 -19.68 -8.76 3.22
CA HIS A 50 -18.72 -9.74 3.78
C HIS A 50 -17.27 -9.45 3.37
N GLY A 51 -16.92 -8.17 3.27
CA GLY A 51 -15.59 -7.75 2.84
C GLY A 51 -14.50 -8.23 3.79
N ARG A 52 -13.27 -8.38 3.30
CA ARG A 52 -12.11 -8.72 4.12
C ARG A 52 -11.02 -7.67 4.02
N ILE A 53 -10.58 -7.17 5.19
CA ILE A 53 -9.46 -6.24 5.30
C ILE A 53 -8.29 -6.97 5.93
N ASP A 54 -7.20 -7.09 5.19
CA ASP A 54 -5.97 -7.71 5.69
C ASP A 54 -4.94 -6.62 6.02
N VAL A 55 -4.50 -6.58 7.29
CA VAL A 55 -3.59 -5.55 7.82
C VAL A 55 -2.20 -6.15 8.01
N PHE A 56 -1.22 -5.67 7.26
CA PHE A 56 0.19 -6.02 7.41
C PHE A 56 0.91 -5.00 8.30
N TRP A 57 0.95 -5.30 9.59
CA TRP A 57 1.52 -4.45 10.63
C TRP A 57 3.03 -4.69 10.77
N LEU A 58 3.81 -4.20 9.81
CA LEU A 58 5.24 -4.53 9.66
C LEU A 58 6.19 -3.84 10.65
N ARG A 59 5.68 -2.85 11.38
CA ARG A 59 6.40 -2.03 12.37
C ARG A 59 5.38 -1.23 13.17
N GLU A 60 5.77 -0.75 14.34
CA GLU A 60 5.08 0.29 15.12
C GLU A 60 4.94 1.61 14.33
N ALA A 61 4.10 1.60 13.29
CA ALA A 61 3.36 2.77 12.89
C ALA A 61 2.29 2.93 13.97
N GLY A 62 2.33 4.06 14.70
CA GLY A 62 1.35 4.37 15.75
C GLY A 62 -0.08 4.07 15.29
N GLY A 63 -1.00 3.83 16.24
CA GLY A 63 -2.25 3.09 16.01
C GLY A 63 -3.22 3.58 14.94
N LEU A 64 -2.89 4.61 14.15
CA LEU A 64 -3.54 4.96 12.89
C LEU A 64 -3.64 3.76 11.92
N THR A 65 -2.62 2.91 11.83
CA THR A 65 -2.66 1.72 10.96
C THR A 65 -3.82 0.78 11.31
N MET A 66 -4.22 0.73 12.58
CA MET A 66 -5.38 -0.03 13.05
C MET A 66 -6.68 0.79 13.08
N LEU A 67 -6.58 2.12 13.20
CA LEU A 67 -7.74 3.00 13.16
C LEU A 67 -8.43 2.99 11.78
N VAL A 68 -7.66 3.05 10.69
CA VAL A 68 -8.21 3.04 9.33
C VAL A 68 -9.10 1.81 9.07
N PRO A 69 -8.64 0.56 9.26
CA PRO A 69 -9.51 -0.60 9.06
C PRO A 69 -10.71 -0.58 9.99
N TYR A 70 -10.53 -0.20 11.27
CA TYR A 70 -11.63 -0.09 12.22
C TYR A 70 -12.71 0.89 11.76
N LEU A 71 -12.36 2.10 11.32
CA LEU A 71 -13.35 3.07 10.82
C LEU A 71 -14.05 2.55 9.55
N LEU A 72 -13.35 1.81 8.70
CA LEU A 72 -13.92 1.25 7.49
C LEU A 72 -14.95 0.15 7.75
N THR A 73 -15.00 -0.46 8.93
CA THR A 73 -16.03 -1.45 9.28
C THR A 73 -17.31 -0.83 9.85
N HIS A 74 -17.34 0.48 10.10
CA HIS A 74 -18.50 1.16 10.67
C HIS A 74 -19.62 1.40 9.67
N ALA A 75 -20.83 1.64 10.21
CA ALA A 75 -22.03 1.93 9.44
C ALA A 75 -21.82 3.07 8.43
N GLY A 76 -22.26 2.84 7.19
CA GLY A 76 -22.14 3.82 6.09
C GLY A 76 -20.81 3.80 5.33
N SER A 77 -19.83 3.00 5.77
CA SER A 77 -18.64 2.71 4.98
C SER A 77 -18.92 1.66 3.89
N PHE A 78 -18.14 1.71 2.81
CA PHE A 78 -18.21 0.69 1.75
C PHE A 78 -17.72 -0.70 2.21
N LEU A 79 -17.05 -0.80 3.35
CA LEU A 79 -16.61 -2.04 3.99
C LEU A 79 -17.32 -2.29 5.34
N GLU A 80 -18.52 -1.74 5.52
CA GLU A 80 -19.29 -1.92 6.75
C GLU A 80 -19.49 -3.41 7.09
N GLY A 81 -19.04 -3.80 8.29
CA GLY A 81 -19.06 -5.19 8.78
C GLY A 81 -17.97 -6.09 8.21
N ALA A 82 -16.94 -5.53 7.54
CA ALA A 82 -15.84 -6.32 7.01
C ALA A 82 -15.02 -7.01 8.13
N HIS A 83 -14.55 -8.21 7.83
CA HIS A 83 -13.68 -8.98 8.72
C HIS A 83 -12.24 -8.48 8.63
N ILE A 84 -11.62 -8.19 9.78
CA ILE A 84 -10.23 -7.69 9.83
C ILE A 84 -9.30 -8.82 10.26
N ARG A 85 -8.27 -9.12 9.47
CA ARG A 85 -7.13 -9.96 9.88
C ARG A 85 -5.87 -9.14 9.99
N VAL A 86 -5.03 -9.46 10.96
CA VAL A 86 -3.79 -8.73 11.26
C VAL A 86 -2.60 -9.66 11.14
N PHE A 87 -1.72 -9.38 10.18
CA PHE A 87 -0.47 -10.09 9.95
C PHE A 87 0.68 -9.25 10.47
N THR A 88 1.56 -9.87 11.25
CA THR A 88 2.72 -9.20 11.84
C THR A 88 3.95 -10.11 11.84
N LYS A 89 5.12 -9.50 11.95
CA LYS A 89 6.38 -10.20 12.21
C LYS A 89 6.65 -10.22 13.71
N THR A 90 7.41 -11.21 14.17
CA THR A 90 7.98 -11.18 15.52
C THR A 90 9.47 -10.90 15.44
N ASP A 91 9.97 -10.08 16.36
CA ASP A 91 11.40 -9.84 16.54
C ASP A 91 12.01 -10.79 17.61
N GLY A 92 11.15 -11.56 18.28
CA GLY A 92 11.51 -12.58 19.26
C GLY A 92 12.19 -13.80 18.63
N LYS A 93 13.37 -14.15 19.16
CA LYS A 93 14.08 -15.40 18.81
C LYS A 93 13.65 -16.59 19.66
N ASP A 94 13.10 -16.31 20.84
CA ASP A 94 12.70 -17.31 21.82
C ASP A 94 11.20 -17.21 22.09
N ASN A 95 10.56 -18.36 22.33
CA ASN A 95 9.11 -18.49 22.53
C ASN A 95 8.54 -17.53 23.59
N LYS A 96 9.34 -17.17 24.61
CA LYS A 96 8.91 -16.23 25.65
C LYS A 96 8.67 -14.83 25.11
N LYS A 97 9.60 -14.28 24.33
CA LYS A 97 9.48 -12.92 23.76
C LYS A 97 8.36 -12.85 22.73
N ILE A 98 8.22 -13.88 21.89
CA ILE A 98 7.14 -13.99 20.92
C ILE A 98 5.78 -13.92 21.64
N ASN A 99 5.62 -14.67 22.75
CA ASN A 99 4.38 -14.66 23.53
C ASN A 99 4.11 -13.30 24.21
N GLU A 100 5.14 -12.60 24.69
CA GLU A 100 5.01 -11.25 25.26
C GLU A 100 4.59 -10.23 24.18
N GLU A 101 5.24 -10.25 23.01
CA GLU A 101 4.86 -9.43 21.85
C GLU A 101 3.42 -9.72 21.41
N GLN A 102 3.05 -10.99 21.33
CA GLN A 102 1.69 -11.42 20.97
C GLN A 102 0.64 -10.90 21.95
N LYS A 103 0.91 -10.99 23.27
CA LYS A 103 0.00 -10.47 24.30
C LYS A 103 -0.16 -8.96 24.20
N SER A 104 0.94 -8.23 23.96
CA SER A 104 0.92 -6.77 23.77
C SER A 104 0.07 -6.39 22.55
N MET A 105 0.30 -7.04 21.42
CA MET A 105 -0.47 -6.81 20.19
C MET A 105 -1.94 -7.16 20.37
N ALA A 106 -2.27 -8.30 20.97
CA ALA A 106 -3.64 -8.69 21.27
C ALA A 106 -4.35 -7.67 22.19
N ALA A 107 -3.64 -7.09 23.16
CA ALA A 107 -4.20 -6.04 24.01
C ALA A 107 -4.52 -4.75 23.23
N ILE A 108 -3.74 -4.40 22.20
CA ILE A 108 -4.04 -3.28 21.31
C ILE A 108 -5.25 -3.62 20.43
N LEU A 109 -5.28 -4.81 19.83
CA LEU A 109 -6.37 -5.26 18.95
C LEU A 109 -7.73 -5.31 19.67
N ARG A 110 -7.76 -5.71 20.94
CA ARG A 110 -8.97 -5.67 21.78
C ARG A 110 -9.59 -4.28 21.88
N LYS A 111 -8.80 -3.21 21.83
CA LYS A 111 -9.32 -1.83 21.83
C LYS A 111 -10.08 -1.49 20.55
N PHE A 112 -9.81 -2.21 19.47
CA PHE A 112 -10.51 -2.08 18.19
C PHE A 112 -11.54 -3.19 17.98
N HIS A 113 -11.86 -3.97 19.02
CA HIS A 113 -12.77 -5.12 18.96
C HIS A 113 -12.37 -6.16 17.90
N ILE A 114 -11.06 -6.35 17.72
CA ILE A 114 -10.50 -7.40 16.87
C ILE A 114 -10.11 -8.58 17.76
N ASP A 115 -10.59 -9.77 17.42
CA ASP A 115 -10.33 -10.98 18.18
C ASP A 115 -8.87 -11.44 18.03
N SER A 116 -8.34 -12.08 19.08
CA SER A 116 -6.97 -12.58 19.04
C SER A 116 -6.76 -13.72 18.04
N SER A 117 -7.83 -14.39 17.59
CA SER A 117 -7.79 -15.38 16.50
C SER A 117 -7.41 -14.78 15.15
N ASP A 118 -7.67 -13.48 14.98
CA ASP A 118 -7.36 -12.75 13.75
C ASP A 118 -5.96 -12.12 13.76
N LEU A 119 -5.19 -12.35 14.84
CA LEU A 119 -3.77 -12.01 14.91
C LEU A 119 -2.92 -13.18 14.42
N HIS A 120 -2.26 -12.99 13.28
CA HIS A 120 -1.36 -13.94 12.66
C HIS A 120 0.09 -13.45 12.76
N ILE A 121 0.89 -14.15 13.54
CA ILE A 121 2.35 -13.93 13.59
C ILE A 121 2.98 -14.84 12.54
N LEU A 122 3.65 -14.24 11.55
CA LEU A 122 4.26 -14.98 10.44
C LEU A 122 5.78 -15.12 10.68
N PRO A 123 6.29 -16.28 11.14
CA PRO A 123 7.73 -16.51 11.27
C PRO A 123 8.46 -16.44 9.91
N GLU A 124 7.73 -16.61 8.81
CA GLU A 124 8.22 -16.54 7.44
C GLU A 124 8.83 -15.19 7.06
N PHE A 125 8.56 -14.11 7.80
CA PHE A 125 9.25 -12.83 7.60
C PHE A 125 10.77 -12.95 7.74
N ALA A 126 11.28 -13.94 8.50
CA ALA A 126 12.70 -14.18 8.65
C ALA A 126 13.34 -14.85 7.42
N LYS A 127 12.54 -15.50 6.56
CA LYS A 127 13.04 -16.19 5.36
C LYS A 127 13.54 -15.17 4.33
N PRO A 128 14.58 -15.49 3.54
CA PRO A 128 15.00 -14.62 2.45
C PRO A 128 13.92 -14.58 1.34
N PRO A 129 13.74 -13.44 0.65
CA PRO A 129 12.94 -13.37 -0.56
C PRO A 129 13.47 -14.32 -1.63
N CYS A 130 12.59 -14.78 -2.51
CA CYS A 130 13.02 -15.58 -3.64
C CYS A 130 13.84 -14.75 -4.65
N LYS A 131 14.64 -15.43 -5.47
CA LYS A 131 15.49 -14.80 -6.48
C LYS A 131 14.68 -13.87 -7.41
N LYS A 132 13.52 -14.34 -7.87
CA LYS A 132 12.63 -13.56 -8.76
C LYS A 132 12.25 -12.22 -8.15
N THR A 133 11.88 -12.18 -6.87
CA THR A 133 11.52 -10.93 -6.19
C THR A 133 12.70 -9.96 -6.10
N TYR A 134 13.92 -10.47 -5.91
CA TYR A 134 15.13 -9.65 -5.96
C TYR A 134 15.42 -9.11 -7.36
N ASP A 135 15.28 -9.94 -8.38
CA ASP A 135 15.51 -9.56 -9.77
C ASP A 135 14.49 -8.49 -10.21
N ASP A 136 13.21 -8.71 -9.93
CA ASP A 136 12.12 -7.75 -10.17
C ASP A 136 12.36 -6.39 -9.47
N PHE A 137 12.88 -6.40 -8.25
CA PHE A 137 13.24 -5.16 -7.53
C PHE A 137 14.46 -4.48 -8.14
N ARG A 138 15.50 -5.25 -8.48
CA ARG A 138 16.73 -4.73 -9.08
C ARG A 138 16.43 -4.03 -10.40
N GLU A 139 15.65 -4.68 -11.27
CA GLU A 139 15.24 -4.13 -12.57
C GLU A 139 14.62 -2.73 -12.44
N LYS A 140 13.77 -2.51 -11.43
CA LYS A 140 13.09 -1.22 -11.20
C LYS A 140 14.04 -0.09 -10.80
N ILE A 141 15.09 -0.41 -10.05
CA ILE A 141 16.03 0.61 -9.53
C ILE A 141 17.27 0.77 -10.41
N GLU A 142 17.57 -0.21 -11.26
CA GLU A 142 18.79 -0.23 -12.09
C GLU A 142 19.04 1.04 -12.91
N PRO A 143 18.01 1.69 -13.51
CA PRO A 143 18.21 2.94 -14.26
C PRO A 143 18.79 4.10 -13.44
N TYR A 144 18.73 4.02 -12.12
CA TYR A 144 19.15 5.08 -11.20
C TYR A 144 20.44 4.72 -10.44
N ARG A 145 21.11 3.62 -10.80
CA ARG A 145 22.37 3.22 -10.17
C ARG A 145 23.51 4.09 -10.72
N ALA A 146 24.31 4.66 -9.81
CA ALA A 146 25.54 5.37 -10.11
C ALA A 146 26.77 4.58 -9.65
N GLU A 147 27.95 4.93 -10.18
CA GLU A 147 29.22 4.38 -9.72
C GLU A 147 29.58 4.94 -8.33
N THR A 148 30.08 4.06 -7.43
CA THR A 148 30.40 4.43 -6.04
C THR A 148 31.41 5.57 -5.90
N ASN A 149 32.31 5.76 -6.88
CA ASN A 149 33.37 6.77 -6.85
C ASN A 149 33.18 7.89 -7.89
N ALA A 150 31.94 8.10 -8.36
CA ALA A 150 31.66 9.19 -9.29
C ALA A 150 32.05 10.54 -8.68
N LYS A 151 32.76 11.37 -9.46
CA LYS A 151 33.22 12.71 -9.02
C LYS A 151 32.07 13.66 -8.71
N GLU A 152 30.93 13.45 -9.37
CA GLU A 152 29.70 14.22 -9.18
C GLU A 152 28.58 13.31 -8.70
N LYS A 153 27.89 13.73 -7.64
CA LYS A 153 26.68 13.04 -7.15
C LYS A 153 25.48 13.56 -7.93
N ILE A 154 24.90 12.70 -8.76
CA ILE A 154 23.68 13.01 -9.49
C ILE A 154 22.49 12.84 -8.54
N GLU A 155 21.68 13.88 -8.39
CA GLU A 155 20.47 13.82 -7.56
C GLU A 155 19.51 12.73 -8.07
N GLY A 156 18.88 12.00 -7.15
CA GLY A 156 17.97 10.92 -7.50
C GLY A 156 18.65 9.62 -7.93
N THR A 157 19.97 9.48 -7.75
CA THR A 157 20.70 8.22 -7.97
C THR A 157 21.12 7.55 -6.65
N PHE A 158 21.64 6.33 -6.73
CA PHE A 158 22.23 5.62 -5.59
C PHE A 158 23.45 4.80 -6.01
N ASP A 159 24.37 4.55 -5.07
CA ASP A 159 25.54 3.71 -5.29
C ASP A 159 25.40 2.30 -4.65
N ASN A 160 26.40 1.45 -4.89
CA ASN A 160 26.42 0.09 -4.35
C ASN A 160 26.55 0.04 -2.82
N ASP A 161 27.19 1.04 -2.21
CA ASP A 161 27.39 1.09 -0.76
C ASP A 161 26.07 1.43 -0.05
N GLN A 162 25.31 2.38 -0.58
CA GLN A 162 23.96 2.71 -0.12
C GLN A 162 23.02 1.51 -0.26
N LEU A 163 23.08 0.80 -1.38
CA LEU A 163 22.28 -0.42 -1.57
C LEU A 163 22.68 -1.51 -0.57
N PHE A 164 23.98 -1.71 -0.34
CA PHE A 164 24.50 -2.68 0.62
C PHE A 164 24.12 -2.32 2.07
N ASN A 165 24.19 -1.06 2.45
CA ASN A 165 23.82 -0.57 3.78
C ASN A 165 22.32 -0.75 4.06
N LEU A 166 21.49 -0.72 3.02
CA LEU A 166 20.04 -0.92 3.11
C LEU A 166 19.59 -2.37 2.89
N ARG A 167 20.51 -3.33 2.70
CA ARG A 167 20.19 -4.71 2.29
C ARG A 167 19.18 -5.43 3.18
N GLU A 168 19.27 -5.30 4.50
CA GLU A 168 18.35 -5.97 5.45
C GLU A 168 16.95 -5.34 5.39
N LYS A 169 16.90 -4.01 5.21
CA LYS A 169 15.63 -3.29 5.06
C LYS A 169 14.96 -3.64 3.73
N THR A 170 15.74 -3.68 2.65
CA THR A 170 15.29 -4.18 1.35
C THR A 170 14.77 -5.61 1.46
N ARG A 171 15.56 -6.53 2.04
CA ARG A 171 15.16 -7.92 2.28
C ARG A 171 13.82 -8.01 3.00
N SER A 172 13.64 -7.23 4.07
CA SER A 172 12.41 -7.22 4.86
C SER A 172 11.18 -6.79 4.05
N PHE A 173 11.28 -5.73 3.23
CA PHE A 173 10.15 -5.27 2.40
C PHE A 173 9.87 -6.20 1.23
N LEU A 174 10.91 -6.77 0.62
CA LEU A 174 10.73 -7.77 -0.43
C LEU A 174 10.04 -9.03 0.12
N ARG A 175 10.44 -9.52 1.30
CA ARG A 175 9.77 -10.67 1.92
C ARG A 175 8.34 -10.34 2.32
N ALA A 176 8.11 -9.13 2.84
CA ALA A 176 6.75 -8.66 3.13
C ALA A 176 5.87 -8.66 1.86
N SER A 177 6.41 -8.23 0.73
CA SER A 177 5.65 -8.24 -0.53
C SER A 177 5.21 -9.65 -0.95
N GLU A 178 6.06 -10.66 -0.74
CA GLU A 178 5.72 -12.05 -1.02
C GLU A 178 4.62 -12.55 -0.09
N LEU A 179 4.74 -12.27 1.21
CA LEU A 179 3.75 -12.65 2.19
C LEU A 179 2.38 -12.00 1.96
N ILE A 180 2.36 -10.74 1.51
CA ILE A 180 1.11 -10.07 1.11
C ILE A 180 0.43 -10.85 -0.04
N ARG A 181 1.20 -11.26 -1.05
CA ARG A 181 0.66 -12.05 -2.17
C ARG A 181 0.24 -13.46 -1.73
N GLU A 182 1.02 -14.10 -0.86
CA GLU A 182 0.78 -15.46 -0.35
C GLU A 182 -0.51 -15.54 0.49
N HIS A 183 -0.80 -14.54 1.33
CA HIS A 183 -1.89 -14.61 2.31
C HIS A 183 -3.14 -13.77 1.98
N SER A 184 -3.02 -12.82 1.05
CA SER A 184 -4.03 -11.77 0.84
C SER A 184 -4.34 -11.46 -0.63
N SER A 185 -4.13 -12.41 -1.54
CA SER A 185 -4.44 -12.24 -2.97
C SER A 185 -5.95 -12.07 -3.26
N ASP A 186 -6.81 -12.53 -2.36
CA ASP A 186 -8.27 -12.48 -2.43
C ASP A 186 -8.89 -11.48 -1.42
N ALA A 187 -8.08 -10.63 -0.79
CA ALA A 187 -8.57 -9.59 0.12
C ALA A 187 -9.34 -8.48 -0.62
N ASP A 188 -10.22 -7.78 0.08
CA ASP A 188 -10.91 -6.60 -0.48
C ASP A 188 -10.10 -5.32 -0.39
N LEU A 189 -9.34 -5.21 0.70
CA LEU A 189 -8.44 -4.11 0.96
C LEU A 189 -7.26 -4.64 1.76
N ILE A 190 -6.06 -4.28 1.34
CA ILE A 190 -4.85 -4.48 2.12
C ILE A 190 -4.47 -3.16 2.77
N ILE A 191 -4.20 -3.17 4.06
CA ILE A 191 -3.61 -2.03 4.76
C ILE A 191 -2.23 -2.45 5.20
N CYS A 192 -1.20 -1.76 4.74
CA CYS A 192 0.18 -2.12 5.04
C CYS A 192 0.94 -0.90 5.58
N THR A 193 1.83 -1.13 6.54
CA THR A 193 2.66 -0.06 7.08
C THR A 193 3.54 0.55 5.99
N LEU A 194 3.37 1.84 5.71
CA LEU A 194 4.19 2.59 4.75
C LEU A 194 5.65 2.65 5.25
N PRO A 195 6.63 2.24 4.43
CA PRO A 195 8.05 2.38 4.72
C PRO A 195 8.44 3.80 5.14
N SER A 196 9.39 3.91 6.08
CA SER A 196 9.88 5.21 6.51
C SER A 196 10.81 5.84 5.49
N ALA A 197 10.38 6.95 4.87
CA ALA A 197 11.21 7.86 4.10
C ALA A 197 12.08 8.69 5.05
N ARG A 198 13.34 8.29 5.20
CA ARG A 198 14.36 9.06 5.92
C ARG A 198 15.31 9.67 4.89
N ALA A 199 15.94 10.79 5.21
CA ALA A 199 16.83 11.51 4.29
C ALA A 199 18.03 10.67 3.82
N ASP A 200 18.44 9.66 4.58
CA ASP A 200 19.55 8.75 4.24
C ASP A 200 19.17 7.67 3.22
N ILE A 201 17.89 7.59 2.83
CA ILE A 201 17.39 6.56 1.91
C ILE A 201 17.25 7.16 0.51
N PRO A 202 17.97 6.64 -0.49
CA PRO A 202 17.85 7.12 -1.86
C PRO A 202 16.42 6.96 -2.39
N PRO A 203 15.86 7.97 -3.09
CA PRO A 203 14.51 7.91 -3.63
C PRO A 203 14.21 6.67 -4.51
N PRO A 204 15.11 6.22 -5.41
CA PRO A 204 14.85 5.03 -6.22
C PRO A 204 14.66 3.75 -5.39
N ILE A 205 15.48 3.57 -4.35
CA ILE A 205 15.39 2.42 -3.44
C ILE A 205 14.08 2.48 -2.66
N TYR A 206 13.73 3.66 -2.14
CA TYR A 206 12.47 3.87 -1.42
C TYR A 206 11.26 3.54 -2.30
N MET A 207 11.20 4.11 -3.50
CA MET A 207 10.12 3.87 -4.45
C MET A 207 10.07 2.41 -4.91
N GLY A 208 11.22 1.76 -5.07
CA GLY A 208 11.30 0.32 -5.34
C GLY A 208 10.64 -0.51 -4.23
N TRP A 209 10.79 -0.14 -2.95
CA TRP A 209 10.08 -0.85 -1.86
C TRP A 209 8.57 -0.64 -1.93
N ILE A 210 8.11 0.59 -2.19
CA ILE A 210 6.69 0.94 -2.31
C ILE A 210 6.03 0.17 -3.45
N ASP A 211 6.69 0.15 -4.61
CA ASP A 211 6.24 -0.58 -5.80
C ASP A 211 6.13 -2.07 -5.48
N MET A 212 7.17 -2.68 -4.91
CA MET A 212 7.14 -4.11 -4.59
C MET A 212 6.03 -4.49 -3.59
N LEU A 213 5.77 -3.66 -2.57
CA LEU A 213 4.68 -3.89 -1.61
C LEU A 213 3.27 -3.77 -2.21
N SER A 214 3.12 -3.08 -3.34
CA SER A 214 1.82 -2.79 -3.98
C SER A 214 1.65 -3.46 -5.35
N LYS A 215 2.68 -4.19 -5.83
CA LYS A 215 2.68 -4.89 -7.11
C LYS A 215 1.85 -6.18 -7.04
N GLN A 216 0.88 -6.29 -7.96
CA GLN A 216 0.07 -7.50 -8.19
C GLN A 216 -0.66 -7.98 -6.94
N VAL A 217 -1.21 -7.03 -6.18
CA VAL A 217 -2.03 -7.29 -5.00
C VAL A 217 -3.37 -6.58 -5.15
N PRO A 218 -4.41 -6.98 -4.38
CA PRO A 218 -5.62 -6.19 -4.24
C PRO A 218 -5.36 -4.72 -3.88
N PRO A 219 -6.38 -3.85 -3.96
CA PRO A 219 -6.25 -2.45 -3.56
C PRO A 219 -5.52 -2.33 -2.22
N THR A 220 -4.40 -1.61 -2.22
CA THR A 220 -3.49 -1.53 -1.08
C THR A 220 -3.36 -0.10 -0.62
N CYS A 221 -3.65 0.14 0.66
CA CYS A 221 -3.44 1.40 1.33
C CYS A 221 -2.17 1.32 2.18
N LEU A 222 -1.15 2.10 1.80
CA LEU A 222 0.06 2.22 2.59
C LEU A 222 -0.12 3.35 3.63
N VAL A 223 -0.14 2.99 4.92
CA VAL A 223 -0.47 3.91 6.01
C VAL A 223 0.72 4.08 6.93
N ARG A 224 0.97 5.32 7.36
CA ARG A 224 1.91 5.61 8.44
C ARG A 224 1.35 6.71 9.34
N GLY A 225 1.24 6.39 10.63
CA GLY A 225 0.94 7.36 11.67
C GLY A 225 2.15 8.23 12.03
N ASN A 226 1.88 9.36 12.68
CA ASN A 226 2.89 10.29 13.22
C ASN A 226 3.52 9.82 14.56
N GLN A 227 3.42 8.53 14.87
CA GLN A 227 3.93 7.91 16.11
C GLN A 227 3.33 8.47 17.42
N VAL A 228 2.30 9.33 17.34
CA VAL A 228 1.56 9.77 18.52
C VAL A 228 0.68 8.61 18.99
N SER A 229 0.72 8.34 20.29
CA SER A 229 -0.10 7.30 20.88
C SER A 229 -1.58 7.62 20.70
N MET A 230 -2.31 6.65 20.13
CA MET A 230 -3.77 6.70 20.00
C MET A 230 -4.49 6.71 21.37
N SER A 231 -3.78 6.49 22.48
CA SER A 231 -4.35 6.64 23.84
C SER A 231 -4.86 8.05 24.13
N ALA A 232 -4.39 9.07 23.39
CA ALA A 232 -4.88 10.44 23.50
C ALA A 232 -6.21 10.68 22.75
N LEU A 233 -6.57 9.78 21.82
CA LEU A 233 -7.87 9.83 21.16
C LEU A 233 -8.89 9.19 22.11
N ASN A 234 -9.71 10.04 22.75
CA ASN A 234 -10.90 9.66 23.49
C ASN A 234 -11.99 9.14 22.53
N LEU A 235 -11.66 8.14 21.73
CA LEU A 235 -12.63 7.35 20.99
C LEU A 235 -13.37 6.52 22.04
N LYS A 236 -14.59 6.95 22.37
CA LYS A 236 -15.52 6.10 23.09
C LYS A 236 -15.94 5.00 22.11
N PHE A 237 -15.26 3.86 22.20
CA PHE A 237 -15.67 2.63 21.55
C PHE A 237 -17.03 2.26 22.18
N PRO A 238 -18.13 2.21 21.39
CA PRO A 238 -19.46 1.88 21.89
C PRO A 238 -19.57 0.44 22.40
#